data_AF-A0AB39HM62-F1
#
_entry.id   AF-A0AB39HM62-F1
#
_cell.length_a   1.000
_cell.length_b   1.000
_cell.length_c   1.000
_cell.angle_alpha   90.00
_cell.angle_beta   90.00
_cell.angle_gamma   90.00
#
_symmetry.space_group_name_H-M   'P 1'
#
loop_
_entity.id
_entity.type
_entity.pdbx_description
1 polymer ?
#
loop_
_entity_poly.entity_id
_entity_poly.type
_entity_poly.pdbx_seq_one_letter_code
_entity_poly.pdbx_strand_id
1 'polypeptide(L)'
;MDKFLNFDSMITPLIIKVVFWIGVGVSVLAGLSMIIMGLNSTFGNGFQVISGLATIVVGPILVRIYCELLIIMFKMHESLQDIRQTLKKQSID
;
A
#
# COMPACT_ATOMS: atom_id res chain seq x y z
N MET A 1 33.54 3.31 11.73
CA MET A 1 32.84 3.44 10.43
C MET A 1 31.40 2.96 10.62
N ASP A 2 30.72 3.45 11.66
CA ASP A 2 29.49 2.84 12.18
C ASP A 2 28.28 3.77 12.02
N LYS A 3 28.27 4.54 10.93
CA LYS A 3 27.16 5.42 10.54
C LYS A 3 26.33 4.86 9.38
N PHE A 4 26.65 3.64 8.93
CA PHE A 4 25.92 2.95 7.86
C PHE A 4 24.74 2.11 8.36
N LEU A 5 24.57 2.00 9.69
CA LEU A 5 23.36 1.45 10.34
C LEU A 5 22.51 2.56 10.95
N ASN A 6 22.50 3.74 10.34
CA ASN A 6 21.48 4.73 10.60
C ASN A 6 20.14 4.21 10.05
N PHE A 7 19.47 3.39 10.86
CA PHE A 7 18.03 3.15 10.84
C PHE A 7 17.23 4.45 11.13
N ASP A 8 17.86 5.62 11.06
CA ASP A 8 17.31 6.96 11.27
C ASP A 8 16.31 7.39 10.19
N SER A 9 16.37 6.78 9.00
CA SER A 9 15.27 6.89 8.04
C SER A 9 14.41 5.66 8.14
N MET A 10 13.16 5.86 8.54
CA MET A 10 12.15 4.81 8.53
C MET A 10 12.17 4.17 7.13
N ILE A 11 12.64 2.93 7.03
CA ILE A 11 12.67 2.16 5.77
C ILE A 11 11.24 1.72 5.41
N THR A 12 10.38 1.64 6.42
CA THR A 12 9.01 1.16 6.34
C THR A 12 8.10 1.89 5.32
N PRO A 13 8.08 3.24 5.23
CA PRO A 13 7.35 3.95 4.18
C PRO A 13 7.83 3.61 2.77
N LEU A 14 9.13 3.37 2.61
CA LEU A 14 9.72 3.03 1.32
C LEU A 14 9.33 1.59 0.91
N ILE A 15 9.35 0.64 1.85
CA ILE A 15 8.86 -0.72 1.63
C ILE A 15 7.38 -0.71 1.25
N ILE A 16 6.54 0.06 1.95
CA ILE A 16 5.10 0.14 1.65
C ILE A 16 4.85 0.67 0.24
N LYS A 17 5.64 1.63 -0.26
CA LYS A 17 5.52 2.10 -1.66
C LYS A 17 5.82 0.99 -2.68
N VAL A 18 6.81 0.13 -2.42
CA VAL A 18 7.12 -1.00 -3.30
C VAL A 18 5.98 -2.02 -3.28
N VAL A 19 5.46 -2.34 -2.09
CA VAL A 19 4.31 -3.23 -1.93
C VAL A 19 3.06 -2.67 -2.62
N PHE A 20 2.82 -1.36 -2.57
CA PHE A 20 1.73 -0.71 -3.29
C PHE A 20 1.80 -0.97 -4.79
N TRP A 21 2.98 -0.76 -5.39
CA TRP A 21 3.12 -0.92 -6.84
C TRP A 21 2.92 -2.39 -7.27
N ILE A 22 3.40 -3.34 -6.46
CA ILE A 22 3.14 -4.77 -6.65
C ILE A 22 1.64 -5.07 -6.50
N GLY A 23 0.97 -4.56 -5.45
CA GLY A 23 -0.45 -4.77 -5.19
C GLY A 23 -1.36 -4.21 -6.29
N VAL A 24 -1.00 -3.05 -6.85
CA VAL A 24 -1.67 -2.48 -8.03
C VAL A 24 -1.45 -3.38 -9.25
N GLY A 25 -0.21 -3.83 -9.48
CA GLY A 25 0.10 -4.77 -10.57
C GLY A 25 -0.72 -6.06 -10.48
N VAL A 26 -0.80 -6.66 -9.29
CA VAL A 26 -1.60 -7.87 -9.04
C VAL A 26 -3.10 -7.58 -9.23
N SER A 27 -3.61 -6.44 -8.76
CA SER A 27 -5.03 -6.08 -8.95
C SER A 27 -5.41 -5.95 -10.42
N VAL A 28 -4.54 -5.32 -11.22
CA VAL A 28 -4.74 -5.20 -12.68
C VAL A 28 -4.67 -6.57 -13.34
N LEU A 29 -3.67 -7.39 -13.03
CA LEU A 29 -3.53 -8.75 -13.58
C LEU A 29 -4.72 -9.65 -13.20
N ALA A 30 -5.20 -9.56 -11.96
CA ALA A 30 -6.33 -10.33 -11.46
C ALA A 30 -7.66 -9.91 -12.11
N GLY A 31 -7.90 -8.60 -12.29
CA GLY A 31 -9.09 -8.14 -13.01
C GLY A 31 -9.04 -8.51 -14.49
N LEU A 32 -7.85 -8.45 -15.12
CA LEU A 32 -7.68 -8.84 -16.53
C LEU A 32 -7.91 -10.35 -16.72
N SER A 33 -7.38 -11.19 -15.81
CA SER A 33 -7.61 -12.63 -15.85
C SER A 33 -9.08 -12.99 -15.64
N MET A 34 -9.78 -12.32 -14.72
CA MET A 34 -11.22 -12.50 -14.53
C MET A 34 -12.04 -12.14 -15.79
N ILE A 35 -11.66 -11.07 -16.50
CA ILE A 35 -12.31 -10.70 -17.77
C ILE A 35 -12.08 -11.78 -18.83
N ILE A 36 -10.84 -12.25 -19.00
CA ILE A 36 -10.49 -13.30 -19.98
C ILE A 36 -11.22 -14.61 -19.69
N MET A 37 -11.32 -15.01 -18.41
CA MET A 37 -12.07 -16.19 -17.98
C MET A 37 -13.58 -16.02 -18.19
N GLY A 38 -14.13 -14.84 -17.91
CA GLY A 38 -15.55 -14.54 -18.14
C GLY A 38 -15.92 -14.62 -19.63
N LEU A 39 -15.05 -14.12 -20.51
CA LEU A 39 -15.25 -14.17 -21.97
C LEU A 39 -15.12 -15.58 -22.56
N ASN A 40 -14.26 -16.43 -21.99
CA ASN A 40 -14.10 -17.83 -22.41
C ASN A 40 -15.12 -18.80 -21.79
N SER A 41 -15.98 -18.31 -20.87
CA SER A 41 -17.00 -19.16 -20.24
C SER A 41 -18.11 -19.51 -21.23
N THR A 42 -18.34 -20.80 -21.42
CA THR A 42 -19.31 -21.39 -22.39
C THR A 42 -20.76 -20.92 -22.20
N PHE A 43 -21.09 -20.36 -21.02
CA PHE A 43 -22.44 -19.95 -20.66
C PHE A 43 -22.72 -18.44 -20.78
N GLY A 44 -21.81 -17.64 -21.37
CA GLY A 44 -22.08 -16.22 -21.61
C GLY A 44 -22.33 -15.46 -20.30
N ASN A 45 -21.41 -15.57 -19.35
CA ASN A 45 -21.58 -15.02 -18.01
C ASN A 45 -21.22 -13.52 -17.99
N GLY A 46 -22.05 -12.67 -18.60
CA GLY A 46 -21.83 -11.21 -18.65
C GLY A 46 -21.68 -10.57 -17.27
N PHE A 47 -22.28 -11.17 -16.24
CA PHE A 47 -22.11 -10.77 -14.85
C PHE A 47 -20.65 -10.88 -14.37
N GLN A 48 -19.93 -11.90 -14.81
CA GLN A 48 -18.53 -12.14 -14.46
C GLN A 48 -17.58 -11.12 -15.11
N VAL A 49 -17.93 -10.64 -16.30
CA VAL A 49 -17.20 -9.56 -16.98
C VAL A 49 -17.43 -8.23 -16.26
N ILE A 50 -18.66 -7.94 -15.84
CA ILE A 50 -19.00 -6.74 -15.05
C ILE A 50 -18.30 -6.76 -13.69
N SER A 51 -18.28 -7.91 -13.00
CA SER A 51 -17.56 -8.05 -11.74
C SER A 51 -16.04 -7.94 -11.91
N GLY A 52 -15.49 -8.46 -13.01
CA GLY A 52 -14.07 -8.29 -13.36
C GLY A 52 -13.70 -6.84 -13.61
N LEU A 53 -14.55 -6.09 -14.34
CA LEU A 53 -14.36 -4.67 -14.58
C LEU A 53 -14.46 -3.84 -13.29
N ALA A 54 -15.45 -4.14 -12.44
CA ALA A 54 -15.57 -3.53 -11.12
C ALA A 54 -14.33 -3.82 -10.25
N THR A 55 -13.79 -5.03 -10.31
CA THR A 55 -12.58 -5.41 -9.56
C THR A 55 -11.33 -4.64 -10.03
N ILE A 56 -11.22 -4.37 -11.34
CA ILE A 56 -10.12 -3.56 -11.90
C ILE A 56 -10.18 -2.10 -11.43
N VAL A 57 -11.37 -1.56 -11.18
CA VAL A 57 -11.53 -0.17 -10.71
C VAL A 57 -11.41 -0.11 -9.18
N VAL A 58 -12.10 -0.99 -8.47
CA VAL A 58 -12.18 -1.00 -7.00
C VAL A 58 -10.90 -1.53 -6.36
N GLY A 59 -10.22 -2.51 -6.98
CA GLY A 59 -8.99 -3.12 -6.46
C GLY A 59 -7.87 -2.10 -6.21
N PRO A 60 -7.45 -1.31 -7.22
CA PRO A 60 -6.43 -0.28 -7.03
C PRO A 60 -6.84 0.82 -6.04
N ILE A 61 -8.13 1.15 -5.97
CA ILE A 61 -8.65 2.14 -5.01
C ILE A 61 -8.50 1.63 -3.58
N LEU A 62 -8.91 0.39 -3.30
CA LEU A 62 -8.75 -0.23 -1.98
C LEU A 62 -7.28 -0.35 -1.59
N VAL A 63 -6.43 -0.81 -2.52
CA VAL A 63 -4.98 -0.90 -2.29
C VAL A 63 -4.38 0.48 -1.96
N ARG A 64 -4.83 1.54 -2.64
CA ARG A 64 -4.38 2.91 -2.36
C ARG A 64 -4.76 3.37 -0.95
N ILE A 65 -6.03 3.19 -0.57
CA ILE A 65 -6.54 3.57 0.76
C ILE A 65 -5.78 2.80 1.86
N TYR A 66 -5.60 1.49 1.69
CA TYR A 66 -4.86 0.68 2.66
C TYR A 66 -3.40 1.11 2.81
N CYS A 67 -2.70 1.33 1.70
CA CYS A 67 -1.31 1.77 1.73
C CYS A 67 -1.15 3.16 2.34
N GLU A 68 -2.07 4.09 2.06
CA GLU A 68 -2.06 5.43 2.63
C GLU A 68 -2.29 5.40 4.15
N LEU A 69 -3.22 4.58 4.63
CA LEU A 69 -3.47 4.38 6.06
C LEU A 69 -2.25 3.78 6.79
N LEU A 70 -1.59 2.78 6.17
CA LEU A 70 -0.36 2.19 6.71
C LEU A 70 0.76 3.23 6.84
N ILE A 71 1.00 4.02 5.79
CA ILE A 71 2.02 5.08 5.81
C ILE A 71 1.69 6.13 6.88
N ILE A 72 0.43 6.54 7.00
CA ILE A 72 -0.02 7.51 8.00
C ILE A 72 0.24 7.00 9.43
N MET A 73 -0.08 5.74 9.73
CA MET A 73 0.19 5.12 11.04
C MET A 73 1.68 5.17 11.39
N PHE A 74 2.53 4.81 10.44
CA PHE A 74 3.98 4.83 10.60
C PHE A 74 4.51 6.26 10.79
N LYS A 75 4.01 7.22 10.00
CA LYS A 75 4.40 8.64 10.09
C LYS A 75 3.97 9.28 11.42
N MET A 76 2.83 8.87 11.97
CA MET A 76 2.42 9.29 13.32
C MET A 76 3.40 8.77 14.37
N HIS A 77 3.81 7.49 14.28
CA HIS A 77 4.78 6.92 15.23
C HIS A 77 6.10 7.70 15.24
N GLU A 78 6.62 8.03 14.07
CA GLU A 78 7.81 8.87 13.90
C GLU A 78 7.63 10.26 14.54
N SER A 79 6.50 10.92 14.27
CA SER A 79 6.21 12.24 14.86
C SER A 79 6.14 12.20 16.39
N LEU A 80 5.58 11.13 16.98
CA LEU A 80 5.57 10.95 18.43
C LEU A 80 6.98 10.74 19.01
N GLN A 81 7.83 9.98 18.32
CA GLN A 81 9.22 9.81 18.74
C GLN A 81 9.99 11.13 18.71
N ASP A 82 9.76 11.95 17.68
CA ASP A 82 10.42 13.25 17.50
C ASP A 82 10.01 14.27 18.59
N ILE A 83 8.71 14.31 18.95
CA ILE A 83 8.22 15.09 20.09
C ILE A 83 8.88 14.64 21.40
N ARG A 84 9.04 13.33 21.62
CA ARG A 84 9.69 12.80 22.83
C ARG A 84 11.16 13.22 22.91
N GLN A 85 11.88 13.19 21.79
CA GLN A 85 13.28 13.64 21.75
C GLN A 85 13.40 15.13 22.02
N THR A 86 12.54 15.94 21.41
CA THR A 86 12.50 17.40 21.61
C THR A 86 12.24 17.75 23.08
N LEU A 87 11.26 17.12 23.73
CA LEU A 87 10.96 17.34 25.15
C LEU A 87 12.12 16.92 26.06
N LYS A 88 12.79 15.80 25.75
CA LYS A 88 13.94 15.32 26.53
C LYS A 88 15.12 16.29 26.46
N LYS A 89 15.36 16.90 25.31
CA LYS A 89 16.41 17.91 25.14
C LYS A 89 16.13 19.14 25.99
N GLN A 90 14.88 19.59 25.96
CA GLN A 90 14.40 20.78 26.66
C GLN A 90 14.35 20.65 28.20
N SER A 91 14.38 19.42 28.75
CA SER A 91 14.45 19.18 30.19
C SER A 91 15.87 19.05 30.74
N ILE A 92 16.88 19.00 29.87
CA ILE A 92 18.29 18.89 30.24
C ILE A 92 18.98 20.28 30.19
N ASP A 93 18.35 21.23 29.50
CA ASP A 93 18.67 22.68 29.54
C ASP A 93 17.89 23.37 30.67
#